data_AF-A0A4S8NMA4-F1
#
_entry.id   AF-A0A4S8NMA4-F1
#
_cell.length_a   1.000
_cell.length_b   1.000
_cell.length_c   1.000
_cell.angle_alpha   90.00
_cell.angle_beta   90.00
_cell.angle_gamma   90.00
#
_symmetry.space_group_name_H-M   'P 1'
#
loop_
_entity.id
_entity.type
_entity.pdbx_description
1 polymer ?
#
loop_
_entity_poly.entity_id
_entity_poly.type
_entity_poly.pdbx_seq_one_letter_code
_entity_poly.pdbx_strand_id
1 'polypeptide(L)' 'MLFVAFAVLLSLVVSGVVVLYVAYPHRGESLPLAPWLGDAMARAVDAAPVIEDEERDLLRMQ' A
#
# COMPACT_ATOMS: atom_id res chain seq x y z
N MET A 1 19.83 2.02 26.41
CA MET A 1 19.67 3.37 25.81
C MET A 1 19.68 3.31 24.28
N LEU A 2 20.75 2.81 23.63
CA LEU A 2 20.82 2.71 22.16
C LEU A 2 19.66 1.92 21.53
N PHE A 3 19.32 0.75 22.10
CA PHE A 3 18.18 -0.04 21.66
C PHE A 3 16.86 0.75 21.67
N VAL A 4 16.63 1.51 22.74
CA VAL A 4 15.41 2.33 22.89
C VAL A 4 15.39 3.42 21.82
N ALA A 5 16.53 4.07 21.56
CA ALA A 5 16.63 5.06 20.49
C ALA A 5 16.30 4.47 19.10
N PHE A 6 16.81 3.26 18.79
CA PHE A 6 16.45 2.56 17.55
C PHE A 6 14.98 2.17 17.49
N ALA A 7 14.42 1.68 18.60
CA ALA A 7 13.00 1.32 18.66
C ALA A 7 12.12 2.55 18.39
N VAL A 8 12.42 3.70 19.02
CA VAL A 8 11.71 4.96 18.79
C VAL A 8 11.87 5.43 17.35
N LEU A 9 13.10 5.39 16.81
CA LEU A 9 13.34 5.77 15.41
C LEU A 9 12.55 4.90 14.45
N LEU A 10 12.53 3.59 14.66
CA LEU A 10 11.76 2.64 13.85
C LEU A 10 10.26 2.96 13.91
N SER A 11 9.72 3.23 15.11
CA SER A 11 8.32 3.62 15.27
C SER A 11 7.98 4.90 14.51
N LEU A 12 8.87 5.91 14.55
CA LEU A 12 8.69 7.14 13.80
C LEU A 12 8.71 6.90 12.28
N VAL A 13 9.62 6.05 11.81
CA VAL A 13 9.69 5.66 10.39
C VAL A 13 8.40 4.98 9.97
N VAL A 14 7.93 3.97 10.71
CA VAL A 14 6.67 3.25 10.41
C VAL A 14 5.49 4.21 10.41
N SER A 15 5.40 5.10 11.41
CA SER A 15 4.36 6.12 11.46
C SER A 15 4.40 7.06 10.25
N GLY A 16 5.59 7.50 9.84
CA GLY A 16 5.77 8.34 8.65
C GLY A 16 5.33 7.63 7.38
N VAL A 17 5.66 6.34 7.24
CA VAL A 17 5.22 5.51 6.11
C VAL A 17 3.68 5.43 6.05
N VAL A 18 3.01 5.22 7.20
CA VAL A 18 1.54 5.17 7.25
C VAL A 18 0.93 6.50 6.80
N VAL A 19 1.43 7.62 7.31
CA VAL A 19 0.91 8.96 6.93
C VAL A 19 1.11 9.21 5.44
N LEU A 20 2.29 8.90 4.90
CA LEU A 20 2.57 9.07 3.47
C LEU A 20 1.70 8.18 2.60
N TYR A 21 1.48 6.92 3.01
CA TYR A 21 0.60 5.98 2.30
C TYR A 21 -0.84 6.51 2.22
N VAL A 22 -1.38 6.96 3.34
CA VAL A 22 -2.75 7.50 3.40
C VAL A 22 -2.89 8.79 2.61
N ALA A 23 -1.86 9.64 2.62
CA ALA A 23 -1.88 10.92 1.92
C ALA A 23 -1.84 10.76 0.38
N TYR A 24 -1.05 9.82 -0.12
CA TYR A 24 -0.75 9.69 -1.56
C TYR A 24 -1.29 8.37 -2.17
N PRO A 25 -0.67 7.17 -1.97
CA PRO A 25 -1.12 5.91 -2.56
C PRO A 25 -2.60 5.59 -2.36
N HIS A 26 -3.13 5.84 -1.16
CA HIS A 26 -4.53 5.52 -0.85
C HIS A 26 -5.53 6.33 -1.72
N ARG A 27 -5.10 7.48 -2.26
CA ARG A 27 -5.89 8.33 -3.17
C ARG A 27 -5.60 8.06 -4.65
N GLY A 28 -4.68 7.15 -4.97
CA GLY A 28 -4.19 6.93 -6.32
C GLY A 28 -3.13 7.95 -6.78
N GLU A 29 -2.62 8.79 -5.88
CA GLU A 29 -1.52 9.72 -6.18
C GLU A 29 -0.15 9.07 -5.92
N SER A 30 0.85 9.39 -6.74
CA SER A 30 2.22 8.91 -6.55
C SER A 30 2.94 9.70 -5.45
N LEU A 31 3.85 9.04 -4.71
CA LEU A 31 4.64 9.74 -3.69
C LEU A 31 5.63 10.71 -4.35
N PRO A 32 5.69 11.98 -3.93
CA PRO A 32 6.55 12.99 -4.56
C PRO A 32 8.05 12.68 -4.44
N LEU A 33 8.47 12.02 -3.35
CA LEU A 33 9.86 11.66 -3.10
C LEU A 33 10.24 10.25 -3.58
N ALA A 34 9.24 9.42 -3.92
CA ALA A 34 9.46 8.05 -4.36
C ALA A 34 8.44 7.63 -5.43
N PRO A 35 8.49 8.21 -6.64
CA PRO A 35 7.54 7.88 -7.72
C PRO A 35 7.58 6.39 -8.08
N TRP A 36 8.76 5.78 -8.05
CA TRP A 36 9.01 4.37 -8.33
C TRP A 36 8.19 3.42 -7.43
N LEU A 37 7.82 3.84 -6.22
CA LEU A 37 7.02 3.04 -5.31
C LEU A 37 5.56 2.96 -5.78
N GLY A 38 5.05 4.04 -6.39
CA GLY A 38 3.75 4.05 -7.04
C GLY A 38 3.71 3.08 -8.22
N ASP A 39 4.74 3.10 -9.06
CA ASP A 39 4.86 2.18 -10.21
C ASP A 39 4.95 0.71 -9.79
N ALA A 40 5.60 0.44 -8.66
CA ALA A 40 5.69 -0.91 -8.09
C ALA A 40 4.34 -1.38 -7.54
N MET A 41 3.59 -0.52 -6.85
CA MET A 41 2.24 -0.85 -6.39
C MET A 41 1.25 -1.03 -7.53
N ALA A 42 1.31 -0.18 -8.57
CA ALA A 42 0.48 -0.32 -9.76
C ALA A 42 0.70 -1.70 -10.42
N ARG A 43 1.96 -2.08 -10.62
CA ARG A 43 2.31 -3.41 -11.14
C ARG A 43 1.84 -4.57 -10.26
N ALA A 44 1.84 -4.39 -8.93
CA ALA A 44 1.34 -5.40 -8.02
C ALA A 44 -0.19 -5.55 -8.11
N VAL A 45 -0.92 -4.44 -8.33
CA VAL A 45 -2.36 -4.47 -8.58
C VAL A 45 -2.66 -5.14 -9.92
N ASP A 46 -1.92 -4.80 -10.97
CA ASP A 46 -2.11 -5.41 -12.30
C ASP A 46 -1.81 -6.92 -12.30
N ALA A 47 -0.91 -7.38 -11.43
CA ALA A 47 -0.58 -8.79 -11.26
C ALA A 47 -1.54 -9.53 -10.32
N ALA A 48 -2.45 -8.83 -9.64
CA ALA A 48 -3.36 -9.47 -8.70
C ALA A 48 -4.47 -10.23 -9.47
N PRO A 49 -4.77 -11.48 -9.10
CA PRO A 49 -5.90 -12.19 -9.68
C PRO A 49 -7.20 -11.44 -9.34
N VAL A 50 -7.97 -11.10 -10.38
CA VAL A 50 -9.28 -10.46 -10.24
C VAL A 50 -10.39 -11.51 -10.32
N ILE A 51 -11.50 -11.26 -9.64
CA ILE A 51 -12.70 -12.10 -9.80
C ILE A 51 -13.38 -11.68 -11.09
N GLU A 52 -13.42 -12.60 -12.05
CA GLU A 52 -14.08 -12.43 -13.34
C GLU A 52 -15.60 -12.33 -13.18
N ASP A 53 -16.27 -11.73 -14.17
CA ASP A 53 -17.70 -11.45 -14.10
C ASP A 53 -18.55 -12.72 -13.94
N GLU A 54 -18.19 -13.84 -14.59
CA GLU A 54 -18.85 -15.13 -14.39
C GLU A 54 -18.78 -15.62 -12.94
N GLU A 55 -17.63 -15.45 -12.29
CA GLU A 55 -17.44 -15.92 -10.91
C GLU A 55 -18.13 -14.99 -9.90
N ARG A 56 -18.26 -13.69 -10.21
CA ARG A 56 -19.07 -12.75 -9.44
C ARG A 56 -20.56 -13.11 -9.46
N ASP A 57 -21.09 -13.51 -10.61
CA ASP A 57 -22.50 -13.86 -10.74
C ASP A 57 -22.85 -15.15 -10.01
N LEU A 58 -21.94 -16.14 -10.03
CA LEU A 58 -22.09 -17.37 -9.24
C LEU A 58 -22.09 -17.10 -7.73
N LEU A 59 -21.22 -16.22 -7.24
CA LEU A 59 -21.17 -15.84 -5.82
C LEU A 59 -22.42 -15.06 -5.35
N ARG A 60 -23.10 -14.32 -6.24
CA ARG A 60 -24.33 -13.59 -5.92
C ARG A 60 -25.57 -14.47 -5.80
N MET A 61 -25.51 -15.68 -6.36
CA MET A 61 -26.62 -16.64 -6.34
C MET A 61 -26.62 -17.55 -5.10
N GLN A 62 -25.57 -17.51 -4.27
CA GLN A 62 -25.49 -18.17 -2.96
C GLN A 62 -26.03 -17.30 -1.82
#